data_AF-A0A3C0NPU2-F1
#
_entry.id   AF-A0A3C0NPU2-F1
#
_cell.length_a   1.000
_cell.length_b   1.000
_cell.length_c   1.000
_cell.angle_alpha   90.00
_cell.angle_beta   90.00
_cell.angle_gamma   90.00
#
_symmetry.space_group_name_H-M   'P 1'
#
loop_
_entity.id
_entity.type
_entity.pdbx_description
1 polymer ?
#
loop_
_entity_poly.entity_id
_entity_poly.type
_entity_poly.pdbx_seq_one_letter_code
_entity_poly.pdbx_strand_id
1 'polypeptide(L)'
;MLKLPAGKATIGFSSLLVCMMLGSVFCNLCPLSDEIMHNADRWSAPLLVLFFVISGAELELGVFAKLSSALIGVVYIVSRSLGKYFGARESSRMVGCDKKVVDYLGITLLPQAGVALGMCVTASQLPGDGPMIRNIVLFAVLVYELLGPVATKWALTKAGDIQPKSEEVLKRRERKLAAAAERK
;
A
#
# COMPACT_ATOMS: atom_id res chain seq x y z
N MET A 1 -3.70 -10.24 -19.51
CA MET A 1 -3.10 -8.95 -19.91
C MET A 1 -3.76 -8.49 -21.19
N LEU A 2 -4.33 -7.28 -21.21
CA LEU A 2 -4.87 -6.70 -22.44
C LEU A 2 -3.68 -6.41 -23.37
N LYS A 3 -3.67 -7.01 -24.56
CA LYS A 3 -2.62 -6.82 -25.56
C LYS A 3 -3.28 -6.24 -26.81
N LEU A 4 -2.91 -5.01 -27.17
CA LEU A 4 -3.37 -4.37 -28.39
C LEU A 4 -2.26 -4.43 -29.43
N PRO A 5 -2.49 -5.04 -30.61
CA PRO A 5 -1.53 -4.99 -31.70
C PRO A 5 -1.49 -3.58 -32.30
N ALA A 6 -0.30 -2.99 -32.36
CA ALA A 6 -0.02 -1.70 -32.99
C ALA A 6 1.05 -1.89 -34.07
N GLY A 7 0.61 -2.32 -35.26
CA GLY A 7 1.51 -2.69 -36.35
C GLY A 7 2.40 -3.88 -35.97
N LYS A 8 3.72 -3.68 -35.94
CA LYS A 8 4.71 -4.70 -35.55
C LYS A 8 4.93 -4.81 -34.03
N ALA A 9 4.41 -3.87 -33.25
CA ALA A 9 4.56 -3.84 -31.80
C ALA A 9 3.27 -4.33 -31.11
N THR A 10 3.41 -4.96 -29.94
CA THR A 10 2.27 -5.30 -29.09
C THR A 10 2.32 -4.44 -27.84
N ILE A 11 1.28 -3.62 -27.63
CA ILE A 11 1.14 -2.80 -26.43
C ILE A 11 0.43 -3.65 -25.38
N GLY A 12 1.12 -3.97 -24.29
CA GLY A 12 0.57 -4.71 -23.17
C GLY A 12 0.18 -3.79 -22.01
N PHE A 13 -1.02 -3.97 -21.47
CA PHE A 13 -1.48 -3.24 -20.28
C PHE A 13 -1.47 -4.14 -19.04
N SER A 14 -0.95 -3.59 -17.94
CA SER A 14 -1.05 -4.20 -16.61
C SER A 14 -2.51 -4.17 -16.16
N SER A 15 -3.04 -5.32 -15.73
CA SER A 15 -4.39 -5.40 -15.17
C SER A 15 -4.57 -4.46 -13.99
N LEU A 16 -3.53 -4.32 -13.15
CA LEU A 16 -3.58 -3.45 -11.99
C LEU A 16 -3.71 -1.98 -12.39
N LEU A 17 -2.86 -1.54 -13.33
CA LEU A 17 -2.91 -0.17 -13.82
C LEU A 17 -4.25 0.12 -14.50
N VAL A 18 -4.78 -0.82 -15.28
CA VAL A 18 -6.11 -0.70 -15.91
C VAL A 18 -7.21 -0.56 -14.87
N CYS A 19 -7.21 -1.37 -13.81
CA CYS A 19 -8.19 -1.27 -12.73
C CYS A 19 -8.10 0.08 -11.99
N MET A 20 -6.87 0.57 -11.70
CA MET A 20 -6.67 1.88 -11.08
C MET A 20 -7.20 3.00 -11.97
N MET A 21 -6.85 2.99 -13.27
CA MET A 21 -7.31 3.99 -14.23
C MET A 21 -8.83 3.97 -14.39
N LEU A 22 -9.44 2.77 -14.45
CA LEU A 22 -10.89 2.62 -14.51
C LEU A 22 -11.55 3.22 -13.27
N GLY A 23 -11.04 2.94 -12.07
CA GLY A 23 -11.54 3.53 -10.82
C GLY A 23 -11.40 5.05 -10.81
N SER A 24 -10.24 5.58 -11.22
CA SER A 24 -10.03 7.03 -11.34
C SER A 24 -11.01 7.67 -12.32
N VAL A 25 -11.16 7.14 -13.52
CA VAL A 25 -12.09 7.68 -14.52
C VAL A 25 -13.53 7.59 -14.02
N PHE A 26 -13.93 6.46 -13.44
CA PHE A 26 -15.26 6.25 -12.88
C PHE A 26 -15.59 7.27 -11.78
N CYS A 27 -14.68 7.48 -10.82
CA CYS A 27 -14.88 8.43 -9.73
C CYS A 27 -14.91 9.90 -10.19
N ASN A 28 -14.36 10.22 -11.37
CA ASN A 28 -14.37 11.58 -11.90
C ASN A 28 -15.55 11.85 -12.85
N LEU A 29 -16.18 10.82 -13.42
CA LEU A 29 -17.25 10.98 -14.41
C LEU A 29 -18.64 10.60 -13.88
N CYS A 30 -18.74 9.66 -12.95
CA CYS A 30 -20.01 9.16 -12.45
C CYS A 30 -20.47 9.97 -11.21
N PRO A 31 -21.62 10.67 -11.25
CA PRO A 31 -22.12 11.42 -10.09
C PRO A 31 -22.46 10.54 -8.88
N LEU A 32 -22.75 9.25 -9.11
CA LEU A 32 -23.08 8.27 -8.07
C LEU A 32 -21.85 7.48 -7.59
N SER A 33 -20.63 7.87 -7.98
CA SER A 33 -19.43 7.10 -7.67
C SER A 33 -19.20 6.91 -6.18
N ASP A 34 -19.50 7.93 -5.36
CA ASP A 34 -19.27 7.89 -3.92
C ASP A 34 -20.09 6.79 -3.23
N GLU A 35 -21.39 6.70 -3.56
CA GLU A 35 -22.26 5.66 -3.00
C GLU A 35 -21.85 4.26 -3.48
N ILE A 36 -21.54 4.11 -4.77
CA ILE A 36 -21.12 2.82 -5.34
C ILE A 36 -19.79 2.37 -4.74
N MET A 37 -18.81 3.29 -4.61
CA MET A 37 -17.51 2.99 -4.01
C MET A 37 -17.64 2.69 -2.53
N HIS A 38 -18.48 3.41 -1.78
CA HIS A 38 -18.72 3.10 -0.37
C HIS A 38 -19.29 1.69 -0.17
N ASN A 39 -20.22 1.28 -1.04
CA ASN A 39 -20.78 -0.07 -1.01
C ASN A 39 -19.75 -1.14 -1.42
N ALA A 40 -18.92 -0.84 -2.43
CA ALA A 40 -17.84 -1.73 -2.84
C ALA A 40 -16.76 -1.88 -1.75
N ASP A 41 -16.47 -0.82 -1.00
CA ASP A 41 -15.40 -0.83 0.01
C ASP A 41 -15.71 -1.78 1.18
N ARG A 42 -16.99 -2.08 1.43
CA ARG A 42 -17.40 -3.12 2.40
C ARG A 42 -16.90 -4.51 2.02
N TRP A 43 -16.68 -4.77 0.73
CA TRP A 43 -16.11 -6.03 0.24
C TRP A 43 -14.57 -6.02 0.23
N SER A 44 -13.94 -4.84 0.21
CA SER A 44 -12.48 -4.72 0.25
C SER A 44 -11.91 -5.40 1.50
N ALA A 45 -12.47 -5.14 2.68
CA ALA A 45 -11.94 -5.64 3.94
C ALA A 45 -11.95 -7.19 4.02
N PRO A 46 -13.05 -7.92 3.75
CA PRO A 46 -13.04 -9.38 3.69
C PRO A 46 -12.06 -9.95 2.67
N LEU A 47 -11.98 -9.35 1.48
CA LEU A 47 -11.05 -9.79 0.42
C LEU A 47 -9.59 -9.64 0.83
N LEU A 48 -9.24 -8.50 1.45
CA LEU A 48 -7.90 -8.25 1.97
C LEU A 48 -7.55 -9.25 3.08
N VAL A 49 -8.46 -9.51 4.02
CA VAL A 49 -8.24 -10.50 5.08
C VAL A 49 -7.98 -11.88 4.49
N LEU A 50 -8.82 -12.35 3.56
CA LEU A 50 -8.63 -13.65 2.90
C LEU A 50 -7.29 -13.71 2.17
N PHE A 51 -6.96 -12.67 1.40
CA PHE A 51 -5.73 -12.57 0.65
C PHE A 51 -4.48 -12.64 1.53
N PHE A 52 -4.45 -11.89 2.63
CA PHE A 52 -3.32 -11.89 3.56
C PHE A 52 -3.21 -13.19 4.36
N VAL A 53 -4.33 -13.80 4.74
CA VAL A 53 -4.33 -15.12 5.40
C VAL A 53 -3.76 -16.20 4.48
N ILE A 54 -4.20 -16.26 3.22
CA ILE A 54 -3.69 -17.22 2.24
C ILE A 54 -2.21 -16.95 1.95
N SER A 55 -1.85 -15.70 1.66
CA SER A 55 -0.45 -15.32 1.37
C SER A 55 0.49 -15.62 2.55
N GLY A 56 0.00 -15.42 3.78
CA GLY A 56 0.72 -15.77 5.01
C GLY A 56 0.82 -17.28 5.23
N ALA A 57 -0.21 -18.05 4.86
CA ALA A 57 -0.18 -19.51 4.97
C ALA A 57 0.80 -20.16 3.98
N GLU A 58 1.04 -19.55 2.82
CA GLU A 58 2.04 -20.03 1.86
C GLU A 58 3.49 -19.60 2.20
N LEU A 59 3.70 -18.85 3.28
CA LEU A 59 5.02 -18.40 3.71
C LEU A 59 5.82 -19.56 4.28
N GLU A 60 6.80 -20.03 3.50
CA GLU A 60 7.71 -21.09 3.94
C GLU A 60 8.92 -20.51 4.68
N LEU A 61 8.82 -20.44 6.02
CA LEU A 61 9.90 -19.94 6.87
C LEU A 61 11.16 -20.83 6.86
N GLY A 62 11.04 -22.08 6.39
CA GLY A 62 12.15 -23.03 6.27
C GLY A 62 13.30 -22.53 5.39
N VAL A 63 13.04 -21.61 4.45
CA VAL A 63 14.07 -21.03 3.58
C VAL A 63 15.03 -20.10 4.32
N PHE A 64 14.66 -19.64 5.52
CA PHE A 64 15.53 -18.86 6.42
C PHE A 64 16.36 -19.70 7.38
N ALA A 65 16.24 -21.04 7.35
CA ALA A 65 17.11 -21.91 8.15
C ALA A 65 18.59 -21.74 7.78
N LYS A 66 18.88 -21.25 6.57
CA LYS A 66 20.22 -20.86 6.15
C LYS A 66 20.47 -19.39 6.46
N LEU A 67 21.50 -19.12 7.26
CA LEU A 67 21.92 -17.77 7.65
C LEU A 67 22.18 -16.84 6.44
N SER A 68 22.65 -17.39 5.33
CA SER A 68 22.88 -16.65 4.08
C SER A 68 21.59 -16.07 3.48
N SER A 69 20.50 -16.84 3.46
CA SER A 69 19.20 -16.39 2.95
C SER A 69 18.60 -15.28 3.82
N ALA A 70 18.75 -15.40 5.14
CA ALA A 70 18.31 -14.37 6.09
C ALA A 70 19.07 -13.05 5.91
N LEU A 71 20.39 -13.13 5.71
CA LEU A 71 21.21 -11.94 5.45
C LEU A 71 20.77 -11.21 4.18
N ILE A 72 20.51 -11.95 3.09
CA ILE A 72 20.03 -11.36 1.83
C ILE A 72 18.69 -10.66 2.01
N GLY A 73 17.77 -11.26 2.78
CA GLY A 73 16.49 -10.63 3.13
C GLY A 73 16.66 -9.30 3.86
N VAL A 74 17.55 -9.25 4.86
CA VAL A 74 17.86 -8.02 5.59
C VAL A 74 18.47 -6.97 4.66
N VAL A 75 19.45 -7.35 3.84
CA VAL A 75 20.07 -6.43 2.87
C VAL A 75 19.04 -5.88 1.88
N TYR A 76 18.12 -6.72 1.40
CA TYR A 76 17.03 -6.31 0.52
C TYR A 76 16.10 -5.28 1.20
N ILE A 77 15.67 -5.52 2.44
CA ILE A 77 14.80 -4.60 3.18
C ILE A 77 15.51 -3.26 3.43
N VAL A 78 16.77 -3.27 3.88
CA VAL A 78 17.52 -2.05 4.17
C VAL A 78 17.76 -1.26 2.89
N SER A 79 18.29 -1.90 1.84
CA SER A 79 18.58 -1.22 0.56
C SER A 79 17.32 -0.62 -0.06
N ARG A 80 16.20 -1.35 -0.06
CA ARG A 80 14.90 -0.85 -0.53
C ARG A 80 14.43 0.35 0.28
N SER A 81 14.52 0.27 1.60
CA SER A 81 14.04 1.33 2.49
C SER A 81 14.84 2.62 2.32
N LEU A 82 16.17 2.51 2.25
CA LEU A 82 17.05 3.64 1.98
C LEU A 82 16.80 4.22 0.59
N GLY A 83 16.64 3.39 -0.43
CA GLY A 83 16.34 3.84 -1.79
C GLY A 83 15.02 4.59 -1.88
N LYS A 84 13.96 4.12 -1.21
CA LYS A 84 12.67 4.82 -1.12
C LYS A 84 12.79 6.14 -0.37
N TYR A 85 13.50 6.14 0.76
CA TYR A 85 13.67 7.33 1.58
C TYR A 85 14.46 8.42 0.86
N PHE A 86 15.69 8.13 0.45
CA PHE A 86 16.56 9.10 -0.21
C PHE A 86 16.04 9.46 -1.61
N GLY A 87 15.54 8.49 -2.37
CA GLY A 87 14.97 8.74 -3.69
C GLY A 87 13.82 9.74 -3.63
N ALA A 88 12.84 9.52 -2.73
CA ALA A 88 11.71 10.43 -2.57
C ALA A 88 12.13 11.78 -1.99
N ARG A 89 13.07 11.80 -1.03
CA ARG A 89 13.55 13.04 -0.41
C ARG A 89 14.26 13.94 -1.42
N GLU A 90 15.25 13.41 -2.14
CA GLU A 90 16.00 14.20 -3.11
C GLU A 90 15.13 14.61 -4.30
N SER A 91 14.26 13.72 -4.82
CA SER A 91 13.36 14.07 -5.91
C SER A 91 12.37 15.17 -5.51
N SER A 92 11.78 15.08 -4.32
CA SER A 92 10.82 16.08 -3.84
C SER A 92 11.50 17.42 -3.58
N ARG A 93 12.76 17.40 -3.11
CA ARG A 93 13.56 18.60 -2.91
C ARG A 93 13.91 19.27 -4.23
N MET A 94 14.29 18.51 -5.25
CA MET A 94 14.63 19.02 -6.58
C MET A 94 13.45 19.71 -7.27
N VAL A 95 12.22 19.23 -7.02
CA VAL A 95 10.99 19.80 -7.59
C VAL A 95 10.42 20.94 -6.73
N GLY A 96 11.06 21.27 -5.60
CA GLY A 96 10.67 22.39 -4.73
C GLY A 96 9.42 22.11 -3.87
N CYS A 97 9.17 20.85 -3.50
CA CYS A 97 8.08 20.50 -2.60
C CYS A 97 8.29 21.04 -1.18
N ASP A 98 7.21 21.13 -0.40
CA ASP A 98 7.26 21.52 1.02
C ASP A 98 8.15 20.56 1.83
N LYS A 99 8.83 21.11 2.86
CA LYS A 99 9.71 20.36 3.76
C LYS A 99 9.03 19.12 4.36
N LYS A 100 7.74 19.21 4.67
CA LYS A 100 6.96 18.06 5.16
C LYS A 100 6.94 16.89 4.18
N VAL A 101 6.74 17.19 2.89
CA VAL A 101 6.74 16.19 1.81
C VAL A 101 8.15 15.62 1.66
N VAL A 102 9.16 16.48 1.60
CA VAL A 102 10.57 16.10 1.48
C VAL A 102 11.01 15.13 2.59
N ASP A 103 10.63 15.41 3.84
CA ASP A 103 11.09 14.64 4.99
C ASP A 103 10.29 13.35 5.23
N TYR A 104 8.99 13.33 4.90
CA TYR A 104 8.09 12.25 5.32
C TYR A 104 7.59 11.33 4.18
N LEU A 105 7.58 11.79 2.92
CA LEU A 105 7.07 10.99 1.80
C LEU A 105 7.81 9.66 1.63
N GLY A 106 9.13 9.66 1.79
CA GLY A 106 9.92 8.43 1.65
C GLY A 106 9.53 7.33 2.65
N ILE A 107 9.06 7.73 3.84
CA ILE A 107 8.65 6.82 4.91
C ILE A 107 7.25 6.24 4.63
N THR A 108 6.35 7.05 4.10
CA THR A 108 5.00 6.59 3.71
C THR A 108 5.01 5.67 2.48
N LEU A 109 6.14 5.60 1.76
CA LEU A 109 6.36 4.69 0.62
C LEU A 109 7.03 3.35 0.99
N LEU A 110 7.36 3.14 2.27
CA LEU A 110 7.91 1.87 2.76
C LEU A 110 6.91 0.70 2.76
N PRO A 111 5.63 0.89 3.15
CA PRO A 111 4.65 -0.20 3.14
C PRO A 111 4.55 -0.84 1.76
N GLN A 112 4.51 -2.17 1.73
CA GLN A 112 4.40 -2.96 0.52
C GLN A 112 3.36 -4.05 0.74
N ALA A 113 2.32 -4.06 -0.10
CA ALA A 113 1.16 -4.93 0.06
C ALA A 113 0.98 -5.88 -1.14
N GLY A 114 -0.29 -6.14 -1.51
CA GLY A 114 -0.69 -7.23 -2.39
C GLY A 114 -0.13 -7.21 -3.81
N VAL A 115 0.28 -6.05 -4.34
CA VAL A 115 0.92 -5.98 -5.68
C VAL A 115 2.21 -6.78 -5.71
N ALA A 116 3.05 -6.63 -4.67
CA ALA A 116 4.32 -7.31 -4.61
C ALA A 116 4.14 -8.82 -4.44
N LEU A 117 3.17 -9.23 -3.61
CA LEU A 117 2.78 -10.62 -3.44
C LEU A 117 2.31 -11.25 -4.77
N GLY A 118 1.49 -10.53 -5.55
CA GLY A 118 1.08 -10.98 -6.88
C GLY A 118 2.27 -11.14 -7.84
N MET A 119 3.26 -10.24 -7.77
CA MET A 119 4.48 -10.37 -8.57
C MET A 119 5.38 -11.53 -8.10
N CYS A 120 5.37 -11.87 -6.80
CA CYS A 120 6.13 -13.02 -6.27
C CYS A 120 5.67 -14.35 -6.88
N VAL A 121 4.38 -14.50 -7.19
CA VAL A 121 3.84 -15.70 -7.86
C VAL A 121 4.39 -15.83 -9.29
N THR A 122 4.61 -14.71 -9.98
CA THR A 122 5.28 -14.73 -11.29
C THR A 122 6.79 -14.99 -11.11
N ALA A 123 7.41 -14.40 -10.09
CA ALA A 123 8.84 -14.57 -9.81
C ALA A 123 9.19 -16.02 -9.46
N SER A 124 8.31 -16.77 -8.79
CA SER A 124 8.55 -18.19 -8.48
C SER A 124 8.56 -19.11 -9.71
N GLN A 125 8.03 -18.66 -10.85
CA GLN A 125 8.08 -19.39 -12.12
C GLN A 125 9.40 -19.16 -12.87
N LEU A 126 10.25 -18.24 -12.41
CA LEU A 126 11.56 -18.03 -13.01
C LEU A 126 12.47 -19.23 -12.72
N PRO A 127 13.18 -19.75 -13.74
CA PRO A 127 14.15 -20.83 -13.54
C PRO A 127 15.29 -20.35 -12.63
N GLY A 128 15.80 -21.25 -11.79
CA GLY A 128 16.86 -20.95 -10.82
C GLY A 128 16.31 -20.40 -9.50
N ASP A 129 16.66 -19.16 -9.15
CA ASP A 129 16.44 -18.57 -7.83
C ASP A 129 15.01 -18.05 -7.58
N GLY A 130 14.05 -18.35 -8.45
CA GLY A 130 12.66 -17.89 -8.34
C GLY A 130 12.02 -18.13 -6.96
N PRO A 131 12.09 -19.35 -6.39
CA PRO A 131 11.59 -19.62 -5.03
C PRO A 131 12.30 -18.81 -3.94
N MET A 132 13.61 -18.59 -4.08
CA MET A 132 14.38 -17.79 -3.13
C MET A 132 13.96 -16.31 -3.16
N ILE A 133 13.78 -15.75 -4.36
CA ILE A 133 13.29 -14.38 -4.56
C ILE A 133 11.89 -14.23 -3.96
N ARG A 134 10.98 -15.17 -4.24
CA ARG A 134 9.63 -15.19 -3.65
C ARG A 134 9.69 -15.11 -2.14
N ASN A 135 10.51 -15.94 -1.50
CA ASN A 135 10.58 -16.00 -0.03
C ASN A 135 11.21 -14.75 0.59
N ILE A 136 12.24 -14.17 -0.04
CA ILE A 136 12.83 -12.89 0.40
C ILE A 136 11.77 -11.77 0.35
N VAL A 137 11.01 -11.68 -0.75
CA VAL A 137 10.01 -10.62 -0.90
C VAL A 137 8.82 -10.85 0.04
N LEU A 138 8.37 -12.09 0.22
CA LEU A 138 7.31 -12.43 1.19
C LEU A 138 7.69 -12.04 2.62
N PHE A 139 8.95 -12.29 3.02
CA PHE A 139 9.46 -11.86 4.32
C PHE A 139 9.54 -10.34 4.44
N ALA A 140 9.99 -9.65 3.40
CA ALA A 140 9.98 -8.19 3.39
C ALA A 140 8.56 -7.63 3.52
N VAL A 141 7.56 -8.23 2.82
CA VAL A 141 6.15 -7.86 2.98
C VAL A 141 5.71 -8.05 4.44
N LEU A 142 6.02 -9.18 5.05
CA LEU A 142 5.71 -9.41 6.47
C LEU A 142 6.28 -8.31 7.38
N VAL A 143 7.57 -7.96 7.20
CA VAL A 143 8.21 -6.90 7.98
C VAL A 143 7.55 -5.53 7.73
N TYR A 144 7.24 -5.21 6.48
CA TYR A 144 6.59 -3.94 6.13
C TYR A 144 5.11 -3.87 6.53
N GLU A 145 4.38 -4.97 6.58
CA GLU A 145 3.00 -4.99 7.08
C GLU A 145 2.97 -4.77 8.61
N LEU A 146 4.00 -5.24 9.34
CA LEU A 146 4.11 -5.00 10.78
C LEU A 146 4.57 -3.57 11.11
N LEU A 147 5.61 -3.07 10.42
CA LEU A 147 6.24 -1.78 10.74
C LEU A 147 5.68 -0.62 9.92
N GLY A 148 5.23 -0.89 8.69
CA GLY A 148 4.81 0.13 7.71
C GLY A 148 3.62 0.97 8.17
N PRO A 149 2.53 0.39 8.70
CA PRO A 149 1.41 1.18 9.22
C PRO A 149 1.82 2.10 10.37
N VAL A 150 2.69 1.62 11.26
CA VAL A 150 3.22 2.42 12.39
C VAL A 150 4.08 3.56 11.88
N ALA A 151 5.01 3.27 10.96
CA ALA A 151 5.89 4.27 10.35
C ALA A 151 5.10 5.32 9.55
N THR A 152 4.09 4.90 8.80
CA THR A 152 3.21 5.78 8.01
C THR A 152 2.39 6.67 8.92
N LYS A 153 1.78 6.10 9.97
CA LYS A 153 1.03 6.89 10.97
C LYS A 153 1.94 7.92 11.64
N TRP A 154 3.14 7.53 12.05
CA TRP A 154 4.12 8.45 12.63
C TRP A 154 4.50 9.58 11.66
N ALA A 155 4.79 9.24 10.41
CA ALA A 155 5.17 10.21 9.38
C ALA A 155 4.05 11.22 9.10
N LEU A 156 2.82 10.75 8.92
CA LEU A 156 1.65 11.61 8.71
C LEU A 156 1.31 12.47 9.94
N THR A 157 1.52 11.95 11.15
CA THR A 157 1.35 12.73 12.38
C THR A 157 2.39 13.84 12.47
N LYS A 158 3.65 13.56 12.11
CA LYS A 158 4.73 14.55 12.10
C LYS A 158 4.62 15.57 10.96
N ALA A 159 4.07 15.17 9.81
CA ALA A 159 3.70 16.09 8.73
C ALA A 159 2.55 17.03 9.14
N GLY A 160 1.76 16.63 10.15
CA GLY A 160 0.59 17.38 10.63
C GLY A 160 -0.70 17.06 9.90
N ASP A 161 -0.71 16.00 9.09
CA ASP A 161 -1.89 15.50 8.35
C ASP A 161 -2.86 14.73 9.27
N ILE A 162 -2.33 14.11 10.33
CA ILE A 162 -3.14 13.51 11.39
C ILE A 162 -3.20 14.48 12.57
N GLN A 163 -4.37 15.11 12.74
CA GLN A 163 -4.65 15.99 13.88
C GLN A 163 -5.69 15.38 14.81
N PRO A 164 -5.61 15.66 16.14
CA PRO A 164 -6.67 15.28 17.06
C PRO A 164 -8.01 15.90 16.62
N LYS A 165 -9.09 15.13 16.74
CA LYS A 165 -10.45 15.64 16.43
C LYS A 165 -10.73 16.84 17.32
N SER A 166 -11.23 17.92 16.73
CA SER A 166 -11.64 19.12 17.47
C SER A 166 -12.74 18.80 18.48
N GLU A 167 -12.80 19.58 19.57
CA GLU A 167 -13.83 19.40 20.61
C GLU A 167 -15.26 19.48 20.03
N GLU A 168 -15.46 20.32 19.01
CA GLU A 168 -16.75 20.44 18.34
C GLU A 168 -17.21 19.14 17.70
N VAL A 169 -16.28 18.41 17.07
CA VAL A 169 -16.57 17.12 16.43
C VAL A 169 -16.86 16.06 17.50
N LEU A 170 -16.12 16.07 18.61
CA LEU A 170 -16.33 15.14 19.72
C LEU A 170 -17.71 15.36 20.39
N LYS A 171 -18.06 16.62 20.67
CA LYS A 171 -19.32 17.02 21.31
C LYS A 171 -20.52 17.06 20.34
N ARG A 172 -20.31 16.83 19.03
CA ARG A 172 -21.36 16.89 18.00
C ARG A 172 -22.51 15.93 18.27
N ARG A 173 -22.21 14.71 18.73
CA ARG A 173 -23.23 13.71 19.05
C ARG A 173 -24.06 14.11 20.28
N GLU A 174 -23.40 14.58 21.33
CA GLU A 174 -24.05 15.08 22.55
C GLU A 174 -24.97 16.26 22.26
N ARG A 175 -24.49 17.26 21.50
CA ARG A 175 -25.34 18.39 21.07
C ARG A 175 -26.56 17.95 20.26
N LYS A 176 -26.40 17.00 19.32
CA LYS A 176 -27.52 16.48 18.54
C LYS A 176 -28.55 15.76 19.41
N LEU A 177 -28.09 15.01 20.43
CA LEU A 177 -28.96 14.32 21.37
C LEU A 177 -29.69 15.31 22.29
N ALA A 178 -29.00 16.33 22.80
CA ALA A 178 -29.60 17.39 23.62
C ALA A 178 -30.67 18.16 22.83
N ALA A 179 -30.37 18.59 21.61
CA ALA A 179 -31.33 19.28 20.75
C ALA A 179 -32.53 18.41 20.35
N ALA A 180 -32.37 17.07 20.28
CA ALA A 180 -33.46 16.15 20.04
C ALA A 180 -34.32 15.91 21.29
N ALA A 181 -33.73 15.99 22.48
CA ALA A 181 -34.44 15.89 23.75
C ALA A 181 -35.27 17.15 24.05
N GLU A 182 -34.78 18.34 23.70
CA GLU A 182 -35.51 19.62 23.83
C GLU A 182 -36.70 19.77 22.86
N ARG A 183 -36.78 18.93 21.82
CA ARG A 183 -37.89 18.90 20.85
C ARG A 183 -39.03 17.96 21.24
N LYS A 184 -38.93 17.29 22.39
CA LYS A 184 -39.98 16.43 22.96
C LYS A 184 -40.66 17.14 24.12
#